data_AF-A0A950BAL8-F1
#
_entry.id   AF-A0A950BAL8-F1
#
_cell.length_a   1.000
_cell.length_b   1.000
_cell.length_c   1.000
_cell.angle_alpha   90.00
_cell.angle_beta   90.00
_cell.angle_gamma   90.00
#
_symmetry.space_group_name_H-M   'P 1'
#
loop_
_entity.id
_entity.type
_entity.pdbx_description
1 polymer ?
#
loop_
_entity_poly.entity_id
_entity_poly.type
_entity_poly.pdbx_seq_one_letter_code
_entity_poly.pdbx_strand_id
1 'polypeptide(L)'
;MRTLQIAIVGIAFAALAGCAMVPTVRQSDLDAWKGLPVDALDTHSIFATMPMTRHITPSGIEVRNYANMAHSTTCSGYQHGTRAQCTSDDVGCNNLFYIRDGRVIEYAPTGQCYTDDSARPQQRYLNLSRGS
;
A
#
# COMPACT_ATOMS: atom_id res chain seq x y z
N MET A 1 -8.50 8.35 51.03
CA MET A 1 -7.74 7.61 50.00
C MET A 1 -8.68 7.09 48.90
N ARG A 2 -9.29 7.97 48.10
CA ARG A 2 -10.21 7.56 47.02
C ARG A 2 -10.34 8.57 45.86
N THR A 3 -9.46 9.56 45.81
CA THR A 3 -9.47 10.64 44.81
C THR A 3 -8.18 10.73 44.00
N LEU A 4 -7.14 9.96 44.37
CA LEU A 4 -5.83 9.99 43.70
C LEU A 4 -5.69 8.99 42.54
N GLN A 5 -6.68 8.11 42.32
CA GLN A 5 -6.63 7.09 41.27
C GLN A 5 -7.20 7.57 39.92
N ILE A 6 -7.92 8.69 39.89
CA ILE A 6 -8.61 9.17 38.68
C ILE A 6 -7.67 9.99 37.78
N ALA A 7 -6.62 10.60 38.34
CA ALA A 7 -5.73 11.48 37.58
C ALA A 7 -4.71 10.74 36.69
N ILE A 8 -4.39 9.48 36.97
CA ILE A 8 -3.35 8.72 36.25
C ILE A 8 -3.88 8.12 34.94
N VAL A 9 -5.20 7.92 34.81
CA VAL A 9 -5.83 7.35 33.61
C VAL A 9 -5.92 8.37 32.46
N GLY A 10 -5.94 9.67 32.76
CA GLY A 10 -6.10 10.73 31.74
C GLY A 10 -4.85 11.02 30.89
N ILE A 11 -3.65 10.76 31.41
CA ILE A 11 -2.39 11.12 30.72
C ILE A 11 -1.97 10.03 29.72
N ALA A 12 -2.41 8.77 29.90
CA ALA A 12 -2.07 7.68 29.01
C ALA A 12 -2.78 7.73 27.64
N PHE A 13 -3.91 8.45 27.52
CA PHE A 13 -4.68 8.52 26.28
C PHE A 13 -4.14 9.55 25.26
N ALA A 14 -3.39 10.56 25.70
CA ALA A 14 -2.89 11.62 24.81
C ALA A 14 -1.64 11.21 24.00
N ALA A 15 -0.91 10.18 24.44
CA ALA A 15 0.32 9.73 23.77
C ALA A 15 0.06 8.90 22.48
N LEU A 16 -1.17 8.42 22.27
CA LEU A 16 -1.51 7.58 21.11
C LEU A 16 -1.88 8.36 19.84
N ALA A 17 -2.09 9.68 19.94
CA ALA A 17 -2.45 10.52 18.78
C ALA A 17 -1.24 10.90 17.90
N GLY A 18 -0.01 10.72 18.39
CA GLY A 18 1.22 11.15 17.72
C GLY A 18 1.71 10.24 16.58
N CYS A 19 1.17 9.01 16.46
CA CYS A 19 1.56 8.05 15.42
C CYS A 19 0.70 8.14 14.15
N ALA A 20 -0.27 9.04 14.08
CA ALA A 20 -1.22 9.15 12.98
C ALA A 20 -0.68 9.91 11.74
N MET A 21 0.59 10.32 11.73
CA MET A 21 1.23 10.99 10.58
C MET A 21 1.78 10.01 9.53
N VAL A 22 1.52 8.71 9.68
CA VAL A 22 1.85 7.70 8.67
C VAL A 22 0.70 7.63 7.64
N PRO A 23 0.99 7.61 6.33
CA PRO A 23 0.01 7.27 5.30
C PRO A 23 -0.84 6.08 5.75
N THR A 24 -2.13 6.31 5.99
CA THR A 24 -2.98 5.33 6.66
C THR A 24 -3.41 4.26 5.66
N VAL A 25 -2.79 3.09 5.76
CA VAL A 25 -3.29 1.87 5.10
C VAL A 25 -4.37 1.26 6.00
N ARG A 26 -5.61 1.18 5.51
CA ARG A 26 -6.74 0.62 6.27
C ARG A 26 -6.82 -0.89 6.01
N GLN A 27 -6.74 -1.69 7.07
CA GLN A 27 -6.79 -3.15 6.96
C GLN A 27 -8.06 -3.65 6.25
N SER A 28 -9.19 -2.98 6.44
CA SER A 28 -10.46 -3.28 5.76
C SER A 28 -10.38 -3.15 4.24
N ASP A 29 -9.51 -2.29 3.71
CA ASP A 29 -9.31 -2.15 2.28
C ASP A 29 -8.48 -3.32 1.75
N LEU A 30 -7.46 -3.74 2.51
CA LEU A 30 -6.62 -4.90 2.17
C LEU A 30 -7.43 -6.19 2.14
N ASP A 31 -8.21 -6.43 3.20
CA ASP A 31 -9.00 -7.65 3.34
C ASP A 31 -10.12 -7.74 2.31
N ALA A 32 -10.63 -6.61 1.80
CA ALA A 32 -11.66 -6.59 0.77
C ALA A 32 -11.21 -7.25 -0.55
N TRP A 33 -9.89 -7.35 -0.79
CA TRP A 33 -9.35 -7.98 -1.99
C TRP A 33 -9.23 -9.50 -1.90
N LYS A 34 -9.17 -10.07 -0.69
CA LYS A 34 -8.95 -11.51 -0.50
C LYS A 34 -10.06 -12.32 -1.18
N GLY A 35 -9.64 -13.31 -1.97
CA GLY A 35 -10.51 -14.21 -2.72
C GLY A 35 -11.03 -13.64 -4.04
N LEU A 36 -10.83 -12.37 -4.35
CA LEU A 36 -11.28 -11.80 -5.62
C LEU A 36 -10.46 -12.30 -6.81
N PRO A 37 -11.08 -12.43 -8.00
CA PRO A 37 -10.35 -12.81 -9.21
C PRO A 37 -9.34 -11.73 -9.59
N VAL A 38 -8.23 -12.15 -10.18
CA VAL A 38 -7.17 -11.26 -10.66
C VAL A 38 -7.69 -10.24 -11.69
N ASP A 39 -8.71 -10.60 -12.46
CA ASP A 39 -9.41 -9.75 -13.42
C ASP A 39 -9.99 -8.49 -12.75
N ALA A 40 -10.29 -8.55 -11.45
CA ALA A 40 -10.74 -7.41 -10.67
C ALA A 40 -9.65 -6.34 -10.50
N LEU A 41 -8.38 -6.74 -10.49
CA LEU A 41 -7.22 -5.83 -10.47
C LEU A 41 -7.02 -5.21 -11.85
N ASP A 42 -7.06 -6.03 -12.90
CA ASP A 42 -6.78 -5.60 -14.28
C ASP A 42 -7.79 -4.60 -14.84
N THR A 43 -8.99 -4.62 -14.28
CA THR A 43 -10.07 -3.69 -14.65
C THR A 43 -10.32 -2.61 -13.59
N HIS A 44 -9.49 -2.57 -12.54
CA HIS A 44 -9.61 -1.57 -11.49
C HIS A 44 -9.11 -0.22 -11.99
N SER A 45 -9.90 0.84 -11.83
CA SER A 45 -9.61 2.17 -12.39
C SER A 45 -8.30 2.78 -11.89
N ILE A 46 -7.89 2.45 -10.66
CA ILE A 46 -6.62 2.95 -10.10
C ILE A 46 -5.43 2.09 -10.54
N PHE A 47 -5.55 0.77 -10.49
CA PHE A 47 -4.41 -0.11 -10.77
C PHE A 47 -4.12 -0.20 -12.26
N ALA A 48 -5.14 -0.08 -13.12
CA ALA A 48 -4.98 -0.08 -14.57
C ALA A 48 -4.18 1.12 -15.11
N THR A 49 -4.00 2.19 -14.34
CA THR A 49 -3.21 3.37 -14.75
C THR A 49 -1.76 3.32 -14.26
N MET A 50 -1.42 2.36 -13.40
CA MET A 50 -0.09 2.23 -12.82
C MET A 50 0.77 1.25 -13.62
N PRO A 51 2.09 1.51 -13.76
CA PRO A 51 3.03 0.51 -14.24
C PRO A 51 2.94 -0.76 -13.37
N MET A 52 2.78 -1.91 -14.03
CA MET A 52 2.65 -3.20 -13.36
C MET A 52 3.81 -4.13 -13.72
N THR A 53 4.45 -4.70 -12.70
CA THR A 53 5.38 -5.82 -12.87
C THR A 53 4.77 -7.11 -12.34
N ARG A 54 5.04 -8.21 -13.03
CA ARG A 54 4.54 -9.54 -12.73
C ARG A 54 5.69 -10.51 -12.56
N HIS A 55 5.67 -11.29 -11.47
CA HIS A 55 6.62 -12.37 -11.21
C HIS A 55 5.88 -13.61 -10.71
N ILE A 56 6.31 -14.80 -11.10
CA ILE A 56 5.74 -16.06 -10.59
C ILE A 56 6.86 -16.80 -9.84
N THR A 57 6.63 -17.06 -8.56
CA THR A 57 7.57 -17.80 -7.72
C THR A 57 7.58 -19.30 -8.09
N PRO A 58 8.64 -20.06 -7.74
CA PRO A 58 8.66 -21.51 -7.95
C PRO A 58 7.49 -22.26 -7.29
N SER A 59 6.92 -21.69 -6.22
CA SER A 59 5.75 -22.24 -5.52
C SER A 59 4.41 -21.97 -6.22
N GLY A 60 4.43 -21.33 -7.40
CA GLY A 60 3.23 -20.99 -8.18
C GLY A 60 2.49 -19.75 -7.69
N ILE A 61 3.01 -19.01 -6.71
CA ILE A 61 2.45 -17.71 -6.32
C ILE A 61 2.83 -16.67 -7.37
N GLU A 62 1.83 -16.04 -7.96
CA GLU A 62 1.98 -14.86 -8.79
C GLU A 62 2.01 -13.61 -7.90
N VAL A 63 3.01 -12.77 -8.10
CA VAL A 63 3.18 -11.49 -7.43
C VAL A 63 3.02 -10.40 -8.49
N ARG A 64 2.05 -9.50 -8.29
CA ARG A 64 1.89 -8.29 -9.09
C ARG A 64 2.22 -7.08 -8.25
N ASN A 65 3.02 -6.17 -8.79
CA ASN A 65 3.28 -4.88 -8.18
C ASN A 65 2.74 -3.78 -9.09
N TYR A 66 1.73 -3.04 -8.62
CA TYR A 66 1.28 -1.81 -9.28
C TYR A 66 1.99 -0.63 -8.60
N ALA A 67 3.02 -0.11 -9.25
CA ALA A 67 3.90 0.89 -8.66
C ALA A 67 3.38 2.31 -8.93
N ASN A 68 3.19 3.09 -7.86
CA ASN A 68 2.95 4.52 -7.93
C ASN A 68 4.13 5.24 -7.26
N MET A 69 5.19 5.46 -8.05
CA MET A 69 6.45 6.02 -7.58
C MET A 69 6.73 7.37 -8.25
N ALA A 70 7.18 8.34 -7.45
CA ALA A 70 7.79 9.55 -7.96
C ALA A 70 9.31 9.32 -8.05
N HIS A 71 9.86 9.48 -9.25
CA HIS A 71 11.30 9.37 -9.47
C HIS A 71 11.95 10.73 -9.21
N SER A 72 12.81 10.83 -8.20
CA SER A 72 13.57 12.06 -7.93
C SER A 72 15.05 11.78 -8.10
N THR A 73 15.71 12.54 -9.00
CA THR A 73 17.17 12.53 -9.10
C THR A 73 17.70 13.86 -8.60
N THR A 74 18.47 13.82 -7.53
CA THR A 74 19.15 15.00 -6.98
C THR A 74 20.64 14.90 -7.28
N CYS A 75 21.18 15.88 -8.01
CA CYS A 75 22.61 15.97 -8.26
C CYS A 75 23.21 17.13 -7.47
N SER A 76 24.34 16.89 -6.80
CA SER A 76 25.10 17.93 -6.08
C SER A 76 26.57 17.94 -6.53
N GLY A 77 27.22 19.12 -6.43
CA GLY A 77 28.66 19.25 -6.63
C GLY A 77 29.14 19.88 -7.96
N TYR A 78 28.34 20.68 -8.67
CA TYR A 78 28.85 21.40 -9.85
C TYR A 78 29.69 22.63 -9.44
N GLN A 79 30.99 22.44 -9.18
CA GLN A 79 31.99 23.51 -9.25
C GLN A 79 33.28 23.01 -9.92
N HIS A 80 33.64 23.66 -11.02
CA HIS A 80 34.98 23.64 -11.64
C HIS A 80 35.60 22.23 -11.87
N GLY A 81 35.03 21.46 -12.82
CA GLY A 81 35.73 20.34 -13.46
C GLY A 81 35.70 18.98 -12.74
N THR A 82 34.96 18.82 -11.65
CA THR A 82 34.74 17.50 -11.00
C THR A 82 33.36 16.92 -11.34
N ARG A 83 33.26 15.58 -11.37
CA ARG A 83 32.03 14.83 -11.68
C ARG A 83 30.94 15.15 -10.65
N ALA A 84 29.75 15.53 -11.12
CA ALA A 84 28.57 15.64 -10.28
C ALA A 84 28.23 14.29 -9.64
N GLN A 85 27.90 14.29 -8.35
CA GLN A 85 27.34 13.12 -7.66
C GLN A 85 25.82 13.23 -7.69
N CYS A 86 25.18 12.28 -8.34
CA CYS A 86 23.74 12.18 -8.40
C CYS A 86 23.26 11.01 -7.53
N THR A 87 22.25 11.26 -6.72
CA THR A 87 21.47 10.24 -6.02
C THR A 87 20.07 10.22 -6.63
N SER A 88 19.59 9.02 -6.95
CA SER A 88 18.23 8.81 -7.43
C SER A 88 17.47 8.03 -6.37
N ASP A 89 16.36 8.59 -5.92
CA ASP A 89 15.48 8.00 -4.94
C ASP A 89 14.11 7.75 -5.57
N ASP A 90 13.63 6.52 -5.40
CA ASP A 90 12.26 6.13 -5.68
C ASP A 90 11.45 6.26 -4.39
N VAL A 91 10.63 7.30 -4.30
CA VAL A 91 9.72 7.49 -3.17
C VAL A 91 8.29 7.29 -3.68
N GLY A 92 7.60 6.29 -3.12
CA GLY A 92 6.22 6.03 -3.47
C GLY A 92 5.66 4.76 -2.88
N CYS A 93 4.56 4.29 -3.48
CA CYS A 93 3.82 3.13 -3.04
C CYS A 93 3.97 1.96 -4.02
N ASN A 94 4.36 0.80 -3.50
CA ASN A 94 4.29 -0.46 -4.21
C ASN A 94 3.05 -1.22 -3.74
N ASN A 95 2.07 -1.39 -4.64
CA ASN A 95 0.84 -2.12 -4.34
C ASN A 95 1.04 -3.59 -4.71
N LEU A 96 1.49 -4.41 -3.76
CA LEU A 96 1.82 -5.81 -3.98
C LEU A 96 0.61 -6.71 -3.77
N PHE A 97 0.20 -7.43 -4.81
CA PHE A 97 -0.83 -8.47 -4.76
C PHE A 97 -0.20 -9.84 -4.93
N TYR A 98 -0.49 -10.73 -4.00
CA TYR A 98 -0.14 -12.15 -4.08
C TYR A 98 -1.37 -12.90 -4.57
N ILE A 99 -1.17 -13.72 -5.59
CA ILE A 99 -2.22 -14.38 -6.34
C ILE A 99 -1.88 -15.87 -6.45
N ARG A 100 -2.89 -16.71 -6.25
CA ARG A 100 -2.83 -18.16 -6.48
C ARG A 100 -4.11 -18.59 -7.18
N ASP A 101 -3.96 -19.44 -8.20
CA ASP A 101 -5.09 -19.97 -8.98
C ASP A 101 -6.04 -18.87 -9.50
N GLY A 102 -5.44 -17.75 -9.96
CA GLY A 102 -6.18 -16.60 -10.49
C GLY A 102 -6.94 -15.78 -9.44
N ARG A 103 -6.72 -16.02 -8.14
CA ARG A 103 -7.36 -15.27 -7.05
C ARG A 103 -6.37 -14.62 -6.12
N VAL A 104 -6.71 -13.42 -5.64
CA VAL A 104 -5.90 -12.69 -4.67
C VAL A 104 -5.93 -13.43 -3.33
N ILE A 105 -4.76 -13.79 -2.81
CA ILE A 105 -4.59 -14.36 -1.48
C ILE A 105 -4.16 -13.30 -0.46
N GLU A 106 -3.50 -12.23 -0.91
CA GLU A 106 -3.05 -11.13 -0.05
C GLU A 106 -2.81 -9.84 -0.85
N TYR A 107 -3.12 -8.71 -0.22
CA TYR A 107 -2.71 -7.38 -0.68
C TYR A 107 -1.85 -6.73 0.42
N ALA A 108 -0.56 -6.49 0.12
CA ALA A 108 0.44 -6.01 1.08
C ALA A 108 1.19 -4.79 0.53
N PRO A 109 0.61 -3.58 0.58
CA PRO A 109 1.27 -2.38 0.10
C PRO A 109 2.54 -2.07 0.92
N THR A 110 3.60 -1.61 0.25
CA THR A 110 4.88 -1.23 0.90
C THR A 110 5.36 0.14 0.43
N GLY A 111 6.03 0.89 1.31
CA GLY A 111 6.46 2.26 1.06
C GLY A 111 5.46 3.30 1.58
N GLN A 112 5.35 4.44 0.90
CA GLN A 112 4.45 5.53 1.26
C GLN A 112 3.07 5.32 0.63
N CYS A 113 2.31 4.38 1.19
CA CYS A 113 1.00 3.98 0.68
C CYS A 113 -0.15 4.54 1.51
N TYR A 114 -1.22 4.95 0.84
CA TYR A 114 -2.48 5.34 1.48
C TYR A 114 -3.62 4.57 0.82
N THR A 115 -4.58 4.11 1.61
CA THR A 115 -5.78 3.46 1.07
C THR A 115 -7.04 4.17 1.56
N ASP A 116 -7.97 4.33 0.63
CA ASP A 116 -9.33 4.77 0.90
C ASP A 116 -10.34 3.93 0.09
N ASP A 117 -11.59 4.37 0.04
CA ASP A 117 -12.65 3.64 -0.66
C ASP A 117 -12.40 3.52 -2.16
N SER A 118 -11.56 4.38 -2.74
CA SER A 118 -11.18 4.30 -4.14
C SER A 118 -10.23 3.15 -4.44
N ALA A 119 -9.46 2.70 -3.45
CA ALA A 119 -8.55 1.54 -3.55
C ALA A 119 -9.26 0.19 -3.30
N ARG A 120 -10.55 0.20 -2.95
CA ARG A 120 -11.35 -1.00 -2.70
C ARG A 120 -11.87 -1.61 -4.00
N PRO A 121 -12.15 -2.92 -4.03
CA PRO A 121 -12.66 -3.56 -5.22
C PRO A 121 -13.97 -2.93 -5.70
N GLN A 122 -14.11 -2.83 -7.03
CA GLN A 122 -15.33 -2.32 -7.63
C GLN A 122 -16.52 -3.21 -7.31
N GLN A 123 -17.68 -2.58 -7.03
CA GLN A 123 -18.87 -3.24 -6.50
C GLN A 123 -19.31 -4.50 -7.27
N ARG A 124 -19.10 -4.53 -8.60
CA ARG A 124 -19.44 -5.69 -9.43
C ARG A 124 -18.77 -6.98 -8.96
N TYR A 125 -17.53 -6.93 -8.49
CA TYR A 125 -16.79 -8.10 -8.00
C TYR A 125 -17.18 -8.48 -6.57
N LEU A 126 -17.56 -7.51 -5.75
CA LEU A 126 -18.10 -7.75 -4.41
C LEU A 126 -19.46 -8.46 -4.46
N ASN A 127 -20.26 -8.20 -5.48
CA ASN A 127 -21.55 -8.87 -5.66
C ASN A 127 -21.37 -10.31 -6.14
N LEU A 128 -20.40 -10.56 -7.04
CA LEU A 128 -20.09 -11.90 -7.54
C LEU A 128 -19.52 -12.83 -6.47
N SER A 129 -18.70 -12.29 -5.56
CA SER A 129 -18.08 -13.08 -4.46
C SER A 129 -19.04 -13.45 -3.33
N ARG A 130 -20.22 -12.81 -3.24
CA ARG A 130 -21.25 -13.10 -2.22
C ARG A 130 -22.33 -14.08 -2.69
N GLY A 131 -22.42 -14.31 -4.00
CA GLY A 131 -23.44 -15.17 -4.61
C GLY A 131 -22.93 -16.54 -5.07
N SER A 132 -21.65 -16.85 -4.83
CA SER A 132 -20.95 -18.07 -5.25
C SER A 132 -20.65 -19.01 -4.11
#